data_AF-A0A814R2I1-F1
#
_entry.id   AF-A0A814R2I1-F1
#
_cell.length_a   1.000
_cell.length_b   1.000
_cell.length_c   1.000
_cell.angle_alpha   90.00
_cell.angle_beta   90.00
_cell.angle_gamma   90.00
#
_symmetry.space_group_name_H-M   'P 1'
#
loop_
_entity.id
_entity.type
_entity.pdbx_description
1 polymer ?
#
loop_
_entity_poly.entity_id
_entity_poly.type
_entity_poly.pdbx_seq_one_letter_code
_entity_poly.pdbx_strand_id
1 'polypeptide(L)'
;MYFTYTINVADPSTAYHSLVALVAEDNRQYDIILSNIVMTSDRMVKVDFSTPFHEDTFRIITRLNPYSSSLSLFSCFNPFTWDVWVAIFAVIIYSSIIIYVFEHQYRNIENNQSELKTIFIGM
;
A
#
# COMPACT_ATOMS: atom_id res chain seq x y z
N MET A 1 -12.83 62.12 -19.28
CA MET A 1 -13.85 61.21 -19.82
C MET A 1 -14.10 60.16 -18.74
N TYR A 2 -15.27 60.15 -18.11
CA TYR A 2 -15.58 59.21 -17.02
C TYR A 2 -16.39 58.06 -17.63
N PHE A 3 -15.90 56.83 -17.54
CA PHE A 3 -16.67 55.66 -17.93
C PHE A 3 -17.68 55.34 -16.82
N THR A 4 -18.97 55.52 -17.12
CA THR A 4 -20.05 54.99 -16.29
C THR A 4 -20.25 53.52 -16.67
N TYR A 5 -20.08 52.62 -15.70
CA TYR A 5 -20.32 51.19 -15.84
C TYR A 5 -21.37 50.74 -14.83
N THR A 6 -22.22 49.78 -15.22
CA THR A 6 -23.21 49.15 -14.35
C THR A 6 -22.90 47.66 -14.28
N ILE A 7 -22.53 47.17 -13.09
CA ILE A 7 -22.24 45.75 -12.88
C ILE A 7 -23.53 45.05 -12.50
N ASN A 8 -24.08 44.27 -13.42
CA ASN A 8 -25.22 43.39 -13.15
C ASN A 8 -24.67 42.00 -12.83
N VAL A 9 -24.79 41.59 -11.58
CA VAL A 9 -24.34 40.28 -11.12
C VAL A 9 -25.50 39.29 -11.26
N ALA A 10 -25.20 38.08 -11.73
CA ALA A 10 -26.18 36.99 -11.78
C ALA A 10 -26.65 36.59 -10.37
N ASP A 11 -27.86 36.06 -10.26
CA ASP A 11 -28.40 35.56 -8.99
C ASP A 11 -27.52 34.43 -8.43
N PRO A 12 -27.11 34.47 -7.15
CA PRO A 12 -26.28 33.43 -6.53
C PRO A 12 -26.94 32.04 -6.49
N SER A 13 -28.25 31.93 -6.67
CA SER A 13 -28.99 30.67 -6.73
C SER A 13 -28.98 29.98 -8.09
N THR A 14 -28.36 30.59 -9.11
CA THR A 14 -28.26 30.03 -10.45
C THR A 14 -27.48 28.72 -10.47
N ALA A 15 -27.96 27.74 -11.26
CA ALA A 15 -27.32 26.45 -11.36
C ALA A 15 -25.98 26.55 -12.13
N TYR A 16 -24.97 25.81 -11.67
CA TYR A 16 -23.63 25.83 -12.26
C TYR A 16 -23.61 25.48 -13.77
N HIS A 17 -24.43 24.50 -14.18
CA HIS A 17 -24.46 24.05 -15.57
C HIS A 17 -25.09 25.08 -16.52
N SER A 18 -25.96 25.96 -16.01
CA SER A 18 -26.61 26.99 -16.83
C SER A 18 -25.77 28.23 -17.03
N LEU A 19 -24.69 28.43 -16.27
CA LEU A 19 -23.84 29.62 -16.38
C LEU A 19 -23.34 29.84 -17.80
N VAL A 20 -22.85 28.79 -18.46
CA VAL A 20 -22.38 28.87 -19.85
C VAL A 20 -23.52 29.23 -20.81
N ALA A 21 -24.73 28.73 -20.56
CA ALA A 21 -25.89 29.04 -21.40
C ALA A 21 -26.31 30.52 -21.27
N LEU A 22 -26.21 31.10 -20.06
CA LEU A 22 -26.55 32.50 -19.81
C LEU A 22 -25.69 33.50 -20.58
N VAL A 23 -24.43 33.15 -20.86
CA VAL A 23 -23.53 33.96 -21.71
C VAL A 23 -23.66 33.61 -23.19
N ALA A 24 -23.91 32.34 -23.51
CA ALA A 24 -24.07 31.91 -24.90
C ALA A 24 -25.40 32.35 -25.53
N GLU A 25 -26.38 32.77 -24.72
CA GLU A 25 -27.69 33.18 -25.21
C GLU A 25 -27.62 34.50 -26.00
N ASP A 26 -28.27 34.54 -27.16
CA ASP A 26 -28.24 35.68 -28.09
C ASP A 26 -28.77 36.99 -27.48
N ASN A 27 -29.56 36.91 -26.41
CA ASN A 27 -30.08 38.07 -25.70
C ASN A 27 -28.99 38.84 -24.91
N ARG A 28 -27.75 38.33 -24.84
CA ARG A 28 -26.59 38.96 -24.17
C ARG A 28 -26.93 39.59 -22.81
N GLN A 29 -27.60 38.83 -21.95
CA GLN A 29 -27.92 39.32 -20.60
C GLN A 29 -26.66 39.46 -19.72
N TYR A 30 -25.64 38.65 -20.02
CA TYR A 30 -24.36 38.64 -19.34
C TYR A 30 -23.23 38.62 -20.36
N ASP A 31 -22.23 39.47 -20.17
CA ASP A 31 -21.10 39.59 -21.10
C ASP A 31 -19.95 38.63 -20.75
N ILE A 32 -19.75 38.35 -19.47
CA ILE A 32 -18.63 37.54 -18.98
C ILE A 32 -19.01 36.77 -17.72
N ILE A 33 -18.44 35.58 -17.56
CA ILE A 33 -18.51 34.80 -16.32
C ILE A 33 -17.16 34.80 -15.64
N LEU A 34 -17.14 35.19 -14.37
CA LEU A 34 -16.00 35.06 -13.48
C LEU A 34 -16.36 34.05 -12.39
N SER A 35 -16.08 32.78 -12.64
CA SER A 35 -16.36 31.68 -11.70
C SER A 35 -15.40 30.52 -11.93
N ASN A 36 -15.37 29.55 -11.02
CA ASN A 36 -14.60 28.32 -11.18
C ASN A 36 -15.25 27.41 -12.23
N ILE A 37 -14.98 27.68 -13.50
CA ILE A 37 -15.51 26.93 -14.63
C ILE A 37 -14.43 26.05 -15.23
N VAL A 38 -14.70 24.75 -15.24
CA VAL A 38 -13.82 23.79 -15.92
C VAL A 38 -13.99 23.91 -17.42
N MET A 39 -12.87 24.14 -18.11
CA MET A 39 -12.79 24.16 -19.56
C MET A 39 -12.96 22.73 -20.09
N THR A 40 -14.07 22.48 -20.78
CA THR A 40 -14.41 21.18 -21.38
C THR A 40 -14.72 21.38 -22.86
N SER A 41 -14.47 20.37 -23.68
CA SER A 41 -14.69 20.45 -25.13
C SER A 41 -16.12 20.89 -25.48
N ASP A 42 -17.13 20.34 -24.80
CA ASP A 42 -18.54 20.68 -25.06
C ASP A 42 -18.88 22.14 -24.76
N ARG A 43 -18.15 22.77 -23.84
CA ARG A 43 -18.34 24.18 -23.47
C ARG A 43 -17.54 25.12 -24.37
N MET A 44 -16.36 24.71 -24.82
CA MET A 44 -15.53 25.49 -25.75
C MET A 44 -16.20 25.70 -27.11
N VAL A 45 -17.12 24.83 -27.52
CA VAL A 45 -17.91 25.02 -28.75
C VAL A 45 -18.95 26.13 -28.59
N LYS A 46 -19.36 26.44 -27.36
CA LYS A 46 -20.44 27.40 -27.06
C LYS A 46 -19.92 28.79 -26.69
N VAL A 47 -18.80 28.85 -25.98
CA VAL A 47 -18.21 30.09 -25.49
C VAL A 47 -16.69 30.01 -25.57
N ASP A 48 -16.06 31.16 -25.80
CA ASP A 48 -14.62 31.29 -25.76
C ASP A 48 -14.11 31.42 -24.32
N PHE A 49 -13.00 30.73 -24.02
CA PHE A 49 -12.34 30.79 -22.72
C PHE A 49 -11.00 31.54 -22.83
N SER A 50 -10.62 32.22 -21.74
CA SER A 50 -9.26 32.75 -21.60
C SER A 50 -8.25 31.62 -21.37
N THR A 51 -6.97 31.95 -21.44
CA THR A 51 -5.92 31.02 -21.01
C THR A 51 -6.15 30.61 -19.54
N PRO A 52 -5.97 29.32 -19.20
CA PRO A 52 -6.16 28.86 -17.83
C PRO A 52 -5.12 29.50 -16.93
N PHE A 53 -5.57 30.09 -15.82
CA PHE A 53 -4.69 30.69 -14.80
C PHE A 53 -4.34 29.71 -13.68
N HIS A 54 -5.08 28.61 -13.57
CA HIS A 54 -4.87 27.54 -12.60
C HIS A 54 -5.00 26.18 -13.30
N GLU A 55 -3.96 25.35 -13.17
CA GLU A 55 -4.01 23.97 -13.64
C GLU A 55 -4.42 23.06 -12.48
N ASP A 56 -5.62 22.50 -12.57
CA ASP A 56 -6.09 21.52 -11.59
C ASP A 56 -5.45 20.15 -11.86
N THR A 57 -4.63 19.68 -10.91
CA THR A 57 -4.11 18.30 -10.93
C THR A 57 -5.03 17.40 -10.13
N PHE A 58 -5.67 16.42 -10.79
CA PHE A 58 -6.47 15.41 -10.10
C PHE A 58 -5.58 14.56 -9.18
N ARG A 59 -5.95 14.47 -7.90
CA ARG A 59 -5.31 13.58 -6.93
C ARG A 59 -6.33 12.61 -6.36
N ILE A 60 -5.99 11.33 -6.35
CA ILE A 60 -6.81 10.30 -5.73
C ILE A 60 -6.58 10.37 -4.23
N ILE A 61 -7.62 10.72 -3.49
CA ILE A 61 -7.61 10.69 -2.03
C ILE A 61 -8.19 9.34 -1.61
N THR A 62 -7.36 8.47 -1.06
CA THR A 62 -7.80 7.22 -0.43
C THR A 62 -7.84 7.40 1.08
N ARG A 63 -8.72 6.66 1.75
CA ARG A 63 -8.70 6.58 3.21
C ARG A 63 -7.39 5.94 3.63
N LEU A 64 -6.71 6.57 4.59
CA LEU A 64 -5.63 5.90 5.29
C LEU A 64 -6.26 4.69 5.99
N ASN A 65 -5.91 3.48 5.56
CA ASN A 65 -6.32 2.29 6.29
C ASN A 65 -5.40 2.18 7.52
N PRO A 66 -5.90 2.37 8.76
CA PRO A 66 -5.07 2.21 9.95
C PRO A 66 -4.74 0.74 10.25
N TYR A 67 -5.33 -0.19 9.50
CA TYR A 67 -4.99 -1.60 9.58
C TYR A 67 -3.68 -1.88 8.83
N SER A 68 -2.83 -2.70 9.45
CA SER A 68 -1.50 -3.14 9.02
C SER A 68 -0.44 -2.03 9.15
N SER A 69 0.19 -1.86 10.30
CA SER A 69 1.08 -2.88 10.86
C SER A 69 1.33 -2.55 12.33
N SER A 70 0.59 -3.17 13.26
CA SER A 70 1.16 -3.32 14.58
C SER A 70 2.41 -4.18 14.39
N LEU A 71 3.60 -3.59 14.48
CA LEU A 71 4.86 -4.34 14.52
C LEU A 71 4.83 -5.17 15.81
N SER A 72 4.15 -6.32 15.76
CA SER A 72 4.13 -7.27 16.84
C SER A 72 5.52 -7.92 16.90
N LEU A 73 6.03 -8.14 18.11
CA LEU A 73 7.34 -8.77 18.34
C LEU A 73 7.49 -10.12 17.62
N PHE A 74 6.37 -10.80 17.38
CA PHE A 74 6.31 -12.09 16.70
C PHE A 74 6.08 -12.00 15.18
N SER A 75 6.14 -10.82 14.58
CA SER A 75 6.00 -10.66 13.11
C SER A 75 7.10 -11.40 12.33
N CYS A 76 8.25 -11.65 12.97
CA CYS A 76 9.32 -12.49 12.41
C CYS A 76 8.91 -13.97 12.23
N PHE A 77 7.89 -14.43 12.96
CA PHE A 77 7.35 -15.80 12.86
C PHE A 77 6.20 -15.94 11.85
N ASN A 78 5.66 -14.83 11.33
CA ASN A 78 4.63 -14.87 10.28
C ASN A 78 5.03 -15.58 8.97
N PRO A 79 6.28 -15.56 8.47
CA PRO A 79 6.57 -16.20 7.20
C PRO A 79 6.51 -17.74 7.26
N PHE A 80 6.54 -18.33 8.46
CA PHE A 80 6.49 -19.78 8.64
C PHE A 80 5.18 -20.19 9.32
N THR A 81 4.45 -21.11 8.68
CA THR A 81 3.23 -21.68 9.27
C THR A 81 3.57 -22.53 10.49
N TRP A 82 2.59 -22.70 11.40
CA TRP A 82 2.73 -23.51 12.61
C TRP A 82 3.20 -24.94 12.32
N ASP A 83 2.74 -25.53 11.21
CA ASP A 83 3.11 -26.87 10.78
C ASP A 83 4.61 -26.98 10.46
N VAL A 84 5.21 -25.95 9.86
CA VAL A 84 6.64 -25.93 9.53
C VAL A 84 7.49 -25.82 10.79
N TRP A 85 7.04 -25.06 11.79
CA TRP A 85 7.73 -24.98 13.08
C TRP A 85 7.76 -26.33 13.81
N VAL A 86 6.64 -27.05 13.81
CA VAL A 86 6.55 -28.40 14.38
C VAL A 86 7.45 -29.36 13.60
N ALA A 87 7.49 -29.27 12.27
CA ALA A 87 8.37 -30.11 11.45
C ALA A 87 9.86 -29.86 11.74
N ILE A 88 10.29 -28.61 11.86
CA ILE A 88 11.69 -28.26 12.22
C ILE A 88 12.04 -28.87 13.59
N PHE A 89 11.16 -28.70 14.58
CA PHE A 89 11.38 -29.24 15.92
C PHE A 89 11.46 -30.77 15.91
N ALA A 90 10.60 -31.44 15.14
CA ALA A 90 10.61 -32.88 14.98
C ALA A 90 11.91 -33.39 14.34
N VAL A 91 12.42 -32.71 13.30
CA VAL A 91 13.69 -33.06 12.64
C VAL A 91 14.88 -32.89 13.59
N ILE A 92 14.91 -31.83 14.40
CA ILE A 92 15.98 -31.60 15.38
C ILE A 92 16.00 -32.73 16.42
N ILE A 93 14.85 -33.09 16.98
CA ILE A 93 14.75 -34.18 17.96
C ILE A 93 15.17 -35.50 17.32
N TYR A 94 14.66 -35.80 16.12
CA TYR A 94 14.98 -37.01 15.40
C TYR A 94 16.49 -37.14 15.14
N SER A 95 17.13 -36.07 14.65
CA SER A 95 18.58 -36.04 14.42
C SER A 95 19.37 -36.22 15.73
N SER A 96 18.90 -35.64 16.84
CA SER A 96 19.55 -35.77 18.15
C SER A 96 19.51 -37.22 18.66
N ILE A 97 18.37 -37.90 18.49
CA ILE A 97 18.20 -39.30 18.86
C ILE A 97 19.13 -40.19 18.03
N ILE A 98 19.22 -39.95 16.71
CA ILE A 98 20.14 -40.69 15.85
C ILE A 98 21.58 -40.57 16.36
N ILE A 99 22.07 -39.34 16.54
CA ILE A 99 23.44 -39.09 17.00
C ILE A 99 23.70 -39.79 18.34
N TYR A 100 22.78 -39.70 19.29
CA TYR A 100 22.88 -40.35 20.59
C TYR A 100 23.03 -41.87 20.47
N VAL A 101 22.21 -42.52 19.62
CA VAL A 101 22.30 -43.97 19.40
C VAL A 101 23.65 -44.32 18.78
N PHE A 102 24.09 -43.58 17.76
CA PHE A 102 25.39 -43.83 17.12
C PHE A 102 26.56 -43.71 18.10
N GLU A 103 26.58 -42.68 18.93
CA GLU A 103 27.61 -42.49 19.95
C GLU A 103 27.59 -43.61 20.98
N HIS A 104 26.40 -44.02 21.43
CA HIS A 104 26.26 -45.12 22.38
C HIS A 104 26.79 -46.45 21.81
N GLN A 105 26.48 -46.75 20.54
CA GLN A 105 26.99 -47.97 19.89
C GLN A 105 28.51 -47.93 19.73
N TYR A 106 29.07 -46.79 19.31
CA TYR A 106 30.51 -46.60 19.16
C TYR A 106 31.24 -46.78 20.51
N ARG A 107 30.76 -46.12 21.57
CA ARG A 107 31.33 -46.23 22.91
C ARG A 107 31.28 -47.67 23.45
N ASN A 108 30.20 -48.39 23.18
CA ASN A 108 30.08 -49.79 23.59
C ASN A 108 31.11 -50.68 22.87
N ILE A 109 31.38 -50.45 21.59
CA ILE A 109 32.39 -51.19 20.83
C ILE A 109 33.80 -50.87 21.36
N GLU A 110 34.12 -49.60 21.60
CA GLU A 110 35.43 -49.18 22.13
C GLU A 110 35.71 -49.77 23.51
N ASN A 111 34.73 -49.75 24.42
CA ASN A 111 34.87 -50.34 25.75
C ASN A 111 35.13 -51.86 25.70
N ASN A 112 34.48 -52.59 24.77
CA ASN A 112 34.75 -54.01 24.61
C ASN A 112 36.16 -54.27 24.04
N GLN A 113 36.68 -53.38 23.19
CA GLN A 113 38.04 -53.49 22.65
C GLN A 113 39.11 -53.17 23.70
N SER A 114 38.87 -52.20 24.60
CA SER A 114 39.80 -51.86 25.69
C SER A 114 39.88 -52.95 26.76
N GLU A 115 38.75 -53.59 27.10
CA GLU A 115 38.71 -54.78 27.96
C GLU A 115 39.56 -55.93 27.36
N LEU A 116 39.38 -56.23 26.07
CA LEU A 116 40.17 -57.27 25.39
C LEU A 116 41.67 -56.95 25.35
N LYS A 117 42.05 -55.69 25.10
CA LYS A 117 43.45 -55.26 25.13
C LYS A 117 44.08 -55.39 26.51
N THR A 118 43.32 -55.10 27.57
CA THR A 118 43.80 -55.20 28.96
C THR A 118 44.04 -56.66 29.35
N ILE A 119 43.13 -57.58 28.95
CA ILE A 119 43.30 -59.02 29.16
C ILE A 119 44.54 -59.56 28.44
N PHE A 120 44.79 -59.11 27.19
CA PHE A 120 45.90 -59.61 26.38
C PHE A 120 47.27 -59.06 26.79
N ILE A 121 47.32 -57.88 27.42
CA ILE A 121 48.56 -57.26 27.94
C ILE A 121 48.91 -57.77 29.35
N GLY A 122 47.93 -58.28 30.11
CA GLY A 122 48.12 -58.86 31.44
C GLY A 122 48.54 -60.33 31.47
N MET A 123 48.70 -60.97 30.31
CA MET A 123 49.16 -62.35 30.12
C MET A 123 50.51 -62.37 29.39
#